data_AF-A0AB40C3J0-F1
#
_entry.id   AF-A0AB40C3J0-F1
#
_cell.length_a   1.000
_cell.length_b   1.000
_cell.length_c   1.000
_cell.angle_alpha   90.00
_cell.angle_beta   90.00
_cell.angle_gamma   90.00
#
_symmetry.space_group_name_H-M   'P 1'
#
loop_
_entity.id
_entity.type
_entity.pdbx_description
1 polymer ?
#
loop_
_entity_poly.entity_id
_entity_poly.type
_entity_poly.pdbx_seq_one_letter_code
_entity_poly.pdbx_strand_id
1 'polypeptide(L)'
;MALKAEIKSLKNEVAKEAPSIIHKAGKPYTTKVVSVDTLVGPKGGLGEICHIILDHGGQFHFVEGQYLGVILHPDDDDDSLHTPFRVIIHAFSIASCRDGDSFDGKKLSLCVRRAELSPHDASNFLCNRKEGDEVDIIVPGYTWWLDSAARTHINVSMQGCLNCRTPSDGERYIYMGT
;
A
#
# COMPACT_ATOMS: atom_id res chain seq x y z
N MET A 1 12.98 -3.99 -30.95
CA MET A 1 13.20 -5.16 -30.07
C MET A 1 12.41 -4.93 -28.81
N ALA A 2 11.26 -5.59 -28.65
CA ALA A 2 10.42 -5.44 -27.47
C ALA A 2 11.01 -6.27 -26.32
N LEU A 3 11.35 -5.61 -25.22
CA LEU A 3 11.73 -6.27 -23.97
C LEU A 3 10.43 -6.86 -23.36
N LYS A 4 10.12 -8.13 -23.66
CA LYS A 4 9.15 -8.88 -22.86
C LYS A 4 9.78 -9.03 -21.48
N ALA A 5 9.23 -8.37 -20.47
CA ALA A 5 9.48 -8.78 -19.09
C ALA A 5 9.03 -10.25 -18.98
N GLU A 6 9.98 -11.16 -18.83
CA GLU A 6 9.69 -12.55 -18.53
C GLU A 6 9.11 -12.60 -17.12
N ILE A 7 7.77 -12.58 -17.02
CA ILE A 7 7.06 -12.93 -15.81
C ILE A 7 7.40 -14.39 -15.54
N LYS A 8 8.33 -14.60 -14.61
CA LYS A 8 8.68 -15.93 -14.13
C LYS A 8 7.44 -16.47 -13.43
N SER A 9 6.69 -17.33 -14.13
CA SER A 9 5.50 -18.00 -13.61
C SER A 9 5.87 -18.74 -12.33
N LEU A 10 5.67 -18.08 -11.19
CA LEU A 10 5.60 -18.72 -9.90
C LEU A 10 4.27 -19.46 -9.91
N LYS A 11 4.34 -20.78 -9.95
CA LYS A 11 3.18 -21.66 -9.74
C LYS A 11 2.72 -21.52 -8.30
N ASN A 12 2.09 -20.40 -7.96
CA ASN A 12 1.27 -20.33 -6.78
C ASN A 12 -0.15 -20.69 -7.22
N GLU A 13 -0.67 -21.76 -6.63
CA GLU A 13 -2.05 -22.16 -6.82
C GLU A 13 -2.95 -20.95 -6.55
N VAL A 14 -3.91 -20.71 -7.44
CA VAL A 14 -4.96 -19.68 -7.27
C VAL A 14 -5.48 -19.80 -5.84
N ALA A 15 -5.14 -18.82 -5.00
CA ALA A 15 -5.54 -18.82 -3.59
C ALA A 15 -7.07 -18.83 -3.56
N LYS A 16 -7.65 -20.00 -3.30
CA LYS A 16 -9.09 -20.26 -3.24
C LYS A 16 -9.73 -19.68 -1.97
N GLU A 17 -8.93 -19.15 -1.06
CA GLU A 17 -9.37 -18.70 0.25
C GLU A 17 -8.79 -17.32 0.57
N ALA A 18 -9.60 -16.49 1.24
CA ALA A 18 -9.20 -15.18 1.69
C ALA A 18 -8.00 -15.28 2.65
N PRO A 19 -6.98 -14.40 2.54
CA PRO A 19 -5.87 -14.40 3.47
C PRO A 19 -6.37 -14.32 4.92
N SER A 20 -6.03 -15.30 5.74
CA SER A 20 -6.35 -15.31 7.18
C SER A 20 -5.74 -14.09 7.87
N ILE A 21 -6.39 -13.51 8.88
CA ILE A 21 -5.89 -12.34 9.63
C ILE A 21 -4.40 -12.53 10.00
N ILE A 22 -3.52 -11.68 9.47
CA ILE A 22 -2.07 -11.90 9.58
C ILE A 22 -1.49 -11.12 10.77
N HIS A 23 -1.95 -9.89 11.02
CA HIS A 23 -1.43 -9.06 12.12
C HIS A 23 -2.54 -8.30 12.84
N LYS A 24 -2.57 -8.40 14.17
CA LYS A 24 -3.52 -7.69 15.06
C LYS A 24 -2.81 -6.50 15.69
N ALA A 25 -3.58 -5.51 16.16
CA ALA A 25 -3.03 -4.31 16.80
C ALA A 25 -2.01 -4.59 17.94
N GLY A 26 -2.15 -5.72 18.66
CA GLY A 26 -1.20 -6.10 19.72
C GLY A 26 0.11 -6.75 19.25
N LYS A 27 0.22 -7.10 17.97
CA LYS A 27 1.44 -7.66 17.34
C LYS A 27 1.53 -7.15 15.90
N PRO A 28 1.89 -5.86 15.71
CA PRO A 28 2.10 -5.31 14.38
C PRO A 28 3.26 -6.00 13.67
N TYR A 29 3.29 -5.84 12.36
CA TYR A 29 4.40 -6.26 11.53
C TYR A 29 5.18 -5.04 11.05
N THR A 30 6.47 -5.03 11.32
CA THR A 30 7.36 -3.93 10.92
C THR A 30 7.85 -4.16 9.49
N THR A 31 7.47 -3.25 8.60
CA THR A 31 7.95 -3.18 7.21
C THR A 31 9.07 -2.16 7.07
N LYS A 32 9.83 -2.25 5.99
CA LYS A 32 10.86 -1.26 5.65
C LYS A 32 10.48 -0.46 4.42
N VAL A 33 10.68 0.85 4.48
CA VAL A 33 10.46 1.74 3.35
C VAL A 33 11.57 1.53 2.33
N VAL A 34 11.17 1.22 1.09
CA VAL A 34 12.09 1.07 -0.06
C VAL A 34 12.18 2.39 -0.82
N SER A 35 11.05 3.02 -1.10
CA SER A 35 11.04 4.34 -1.75
C SER A 35 9.79 5.14 -1.38
N VAL A 36 9.93 6.45 -1.49
CA VAL A 36 8.84 7.42 -1.40
C VAL A 36 9.01 8.40 -2.57
N ASP A 37 8.16 8.25 -3.57
CA ASP A 37 8.23 9.00 -4.83
C ASP A 37 7.02 9.93 -4.95
N THR A 38 7.25 11.23 -5.12
CA THR A 38 6.14 12.19 -5.30
C THR A 38 5.54 12.05 -6.71
N LEU A 39 4.31 11.52 -6.80
CA LEU A 39 3.55 11.40 -8.04
C LEU A 39 2.97 12.73 -8.50
N VAL A 40 2.44 13.50 -7.53
CA VAL A 40 1.87 14.83 -7.76
C VAL A 40 2.50 15.76 -6.75
N GLY A 41 3.26 16.74 -7.24
CA GLY A 41 3.85 17.76 -6.39
C GLY A 41 2.79 18.71 -5.82
N PRO A 42 3.12 19.47 -4.77
CA PRO A 42 2.20 20.43 -4.15
C PRO A 42 1.80 21.60 -5.08
N LYS A 43 2.51 21.78 -6.20
CA LYS A 43 2.23 22.82 -7.19
C LYS A 43 0.97 22.47 -7.99
N GLY A 44 -0.05 23.32 -7.91
CA GLY A 44 -1.32 23.15 -8.61
C GLY A 44 -2.55 23.14 -7.70
N GLY A 45 -2.38 23.24 -6.38
CA GLY A 45 -3.49 23.40 -5.42
C GLY A 45 -4.30 22.14 -5.14
N LEU A 46 -3.82 20.97 -5.57
CA LEU A 46 -4.51 19.68 -5.46
C LEU A 46 -3.97 18.80 -4.31
N GLY A 47 -2.93 19.27 -3.61
CA GLY A 47 -2.20 18.53 -2.59
C GLY A 47 -1.15 17.58 -3.15
N GLU A 48 -0.22 17.16 -2.28
CA GLU A 48 0.85 16.23 -2.63
C GLU A 48 0.36 14.78 -2.56
N ILE A 49 0.73 13.97 -3.56
CA ILE A 49 0.49 12.53 -3.60
C ILE A 49 1.82 11.80 -3.75
N CYS A 50 2.07 10.81 -2.90
CA CYS A 50 3.26 9.97 -2.92
C CYS A 50 2.91 8.52 -3.25
N HIS A 51 3.78 7.89 -4.03
CA HIS A 51 3.86 6.44 -4.19
C HIS A 51 4.90 5.91 -3.21
N ILE A 52 4.51 4.97 -2.38
CA ILE A 52 5.35 4.49 -1.27
C ILE A 52 5.47 2.99 -1.40
N ILE A 53 6.70 2.50 -1.50
CA ILE A 53 7.00 1.06 -1.59
C ILE A 53 7.50 0.58 -0.23
N LEU A 54 6.84 -0.44 0.32
CA LEU A 54 7.19 -1.09 1.57
C LEU A 54 7.63 -2.53 1.30
N ASP A 55 8.79 -2.91 1.84
CA ASP A 55 9.28 -4.29 1.87
C ASP A 55 8.74 -4.99 3.12
N HIS A 56 8.02 -6.09 2.89
CA HIS A 56 7.46 -6.97 3.90
C HIS A 56 8.13 -8.35 3.93
N GLY A 57 9.23 -8.52 3.21
CA GLY A 57 10.06 -9.72 3.22
C GLY A 57 9.36 -11.01 2.76
N GLY A 58 8.15 -10.93 2.19
CA GLY A 58 7.30 -12.09 1.89
C GLY A 58 6.72 -12.78 3.13
N GLN A 59 6.67 -12.11 4.29
CA GLN A 59 6.19 -12.70 5.54
C GLN A 59 4.67 -12.84 5.60
N PHE A 60 3.95 -12.09 4.76
CA PHE A 60 2.51 -12.13 4.68
C PHE A 60 2.04 -12.01 3.23
N HIS A 61 0.85 -12.55 2.99
CA HIS A 61 0.20 -12.54 1.68
C HIS A 61 -1.01 -11.62 1.73
N PHE A 62 -1.21 -10.85 0.68
CA PHE A 62 -2.42 -10.08 0.47
C PHE A 62 -2.94 -10.35 -0.93
N VAL A 63 -4.19 -9.99 -1.17
CA VAL A 63 -4.82 -10.07 -2.49
C VAL A 63 -5.26 -8.68 -2.97
N GLU A 64 -5.45 -8.56 -4.27
CA GLU A 64 -5.85 -7.32 -4.91
C GLU A 64 -7.21 -6.83 -4.35
N GLY A 65 -7.26 -5.55 -3.97
CA GLY A 65 -8.42 -4.92 -3.31
C GLY A 65 -8.34 -4.84 -1.79
N GLN A 66 -7.35 -5.49 -1.15
CA GLN A 66 -7.14 -5.36 0.28
C GLN A 66 -6.53 -4.00 0.68
N TYR A 67 -6.66 -3.69 1.95
CA TYR A 67 -6.05 -2.53 2.60
C TYR A 67 -5.22 -2.98 3.80
N LEU A 68 -4.31 -2.13 4.25
CA LEU A 68 -3.57 -2.30 5.50
C LEU A 68 -3.82 -1.13 6.44
N GLY A 69 -3.60 -1.34 7.73
CA GLY A 69 -3.59 -0.28 8.73
C GLY A 69 -2.16 0.10 9.07
N VAL A 70 -1.80 1.38 8.98
CA VAL A 70 -0.53 1.91 9.49
C VAL A 70 -0.73 2.36 10.92
N ILE A 71 0.17 1.92 11.79
CA ILE A 71 0.20 2.32 13.19
C ILE A 71 1.11 3.54 13.33
N LEU A 72 0.57 4.58 13.96
CA LEU A 72 1.38 5.68 14.47
C LEU A 72 1.64 5.45 15.95
N HIS A 73 2.91 5.38 16.32
CA HIS A 73 3.33 5.48 17.71
C HIS A 73 3.45 6.97 18.04
N PRO A 74 2.81 7.45 19.12
CA PRO A 74 3.07 8.81 19.60
C PRO A 74 4.55 8.94 19.99
N ASP A 75 5.15 10.08 19.70
CA ASP A 75 6.48 10.41 20.23
C ASP A 75 6.37 10.54 21.76
N ASP A 76 7.40 10.08 22.48
CA ASP A 76 7.45 10.08 23.95
C ASP A 76 7.32 11.48 24.59
N ASP A 77 7.42 12.57 23.81
CA ASP A 77 7.44 13.97 24.26
C ASP A 77 6.10 14.73 24.11
N ASP A 78 5.02 14.12 23.60
CA ASP A 78 3.70 14.76 23.54
C ASP A 78 2.84 14.39 24.77
N ASP A 79 3.08 15.12 25.86
CA ASP A 79 2.41 14.99 27.17
C ASP A 79 0.88 15.26 27.10
N SER A 80 0.36 15.73 25.96
CA SER A 80 -1.08 15.93 25.73
C SER A 80 -1.84 14.62 25.42
N LEU A 81 -1.11 13.54 25.15
CA LEU A 81 -1.63 12.22 24.80
C LEU A 81 -1.47 11.19 25.93
N HIS A 82 -1.46 11.63 27.20
CA HIS A 82 -1.43 10.76 28.39
C HIS A 82 -2.75 9.95 28.56
N THR A 83 -3.03 9.09 27.58
CA THR A 83 -3.94 7.95 27.66
C THR A 83 -3.17 6.73 27.16
N PRO A 84 -2.93 5.71 28.00
CA PRO A 84 -1.91 4.70 27.75
C PRO A 84 -2.17 3.71 26.59
N PHE A 85 -3.20 3.87 25.76
CA PHE A 85 -3.64 2.81 24.83
C PHE A 85 -4.36 3.29 23.56
N ARG A 86 -4.03 4.46 23.00
CA ARG A 86 -4.68 4.91 21.76
C ARG A 86 -3.76 4.73 20.55
N VAL A 87 -3.52 3.46 20.19
CA VAL A 87 -2.93 3.09 18.90
C VAL A 87 -3.83 3.65 17.81
N ILE A 88 -3.37 4.67 17.08
CA ILE A 88 -4.11 5.22 15.95
C ILE A 88 -3.76 4.39 14.72
N ILE A 89 -4.77 3.74 14.16
CA ILE A 89 -4.65 2.93 12.95
C ILE A 89 -5.32 3.69 11.81
N HIS A 90 -4.53 4.06 10.81
CA HIS A 90 -5.04 4.65 9.58
C HIS A 90 -5.01 3.62 8.46
N ALA A 91 -6.18 3.38 7.84
CA ALA A 91 -6.32 2.40 6.77
C ALA A 91 -5.89 3.01 5.42
N PHE A 92 -5.04 2.28 4.69
CA PHE A 92 -4.61 2.61 3.34
C PHE A 92 -4.81 1.42 2.41
N SER A 93 -5.50 1.64 1.28
CA SER A 93 -5.64 0.63 0.24
C SER A 93 -4.28 0.28 -0.35
N ILE A 94 -4.04 -1.01 -0.57
CA ILE A 94 -2.83 -1.45 -1.26
C ILE A 94 -3.00 -1.14 -2.75
N ALA A 95 -2.03 -0.41 -3.31
CA ALA A 95 -2.03 0.05 -4.68
C ALA A 95 -1.26 -0.89 -5.64
N SER A 96 -0.61 -1.93 -5.11
CA SER A 96 0.11 -2.94 -5.88
C SER A 96 -0.66 -4.26 -5.98
N CYS A 97 -0.24 -5.11 -6.92
CA CYS A 97 -0.64 -6.52 -6.95
C CYS A 97 0.07 -7.32 -5.85
N ARG A 98 -0.34 -8.57 -5.63
CA ARG A 98 0.30 -9.47 -4.65
C ARG A 98 1.80 -9.70 -4.90
N ASP A 99 2.24 -9.59 -6.15
CA ASP A 99 3.65 -9.75 -6.53
C ASP A 99 4.47 -8.47 -6.31
N GLY A 100 3.82 -7.35 -5.97
CA GLY A 100 4.44 -6.04 -5.82
C GLY A 100 4.91 -5.43 -7.14
N ASP A 101 5.38 -4.18 -7.09
CA ASP A 101 5.86 -3.44 -8.27
C ASP A 101 7.17 -4.03 -8.84
N SER A 102 7.91 -4.78 -8.02
CA SER A 102 9.13 -5.50 -8.41
C SER A 102 8.86 -6.93 -8.90
N PHE A 103 7.62 -7.41 -8.87
CA PHE A 103 7.24 -8.78 -9.20
C PHE A 103 8.01 -9.87 -8.41
N ASP A 104 8.33 -9.59 -7.14
CA ASP A 104 9.07 -10.51 -6.26
C ASP A 104 8.22 -11.09 -5.12
N GLY A 105 6.98 -10.62 -4.95
CA GLY A 105 6.05 -11.04 -3.89
C GLY A 105 6.49 -10.61 -2.48
N LYS A 106 7.44 -9.67 -2.38
CA LYS A 106 8.00 -9.21 -1.10
C LYS A 106 7.72 -7.76 -0.80
N LYS A 107 7.22 -7.02 -1.79
CA LYS A 107 6.95 -5.59 -1.68
C LYS A 107 5.48 -5.31 -1.94
N LEU A 108 4.99 -4.28 -1.28
CA LEU A 108 3.69 -3.69 -1.54
C LEU A 108 3.82 -2.19 -1.74
N SER A 109 2.84 -1.60 -2.40
CA SER A 109 2.84 -0.17 -2.66
C SER A 109 1.57 0.50 -2.13
N LEU A 110 1.72 1.74 -1.67
CA LEU A 110 0.64 2.61 -1.22
C LEU A 110 0.63 3.89 -2.06
N CYS A 111 -0.56 4.37 -2.40
CA CYS A 111 -0.77 5.68 -3.02
C CYS A 111 -1.42 6.60 -1.99
N VAL A 112 -0.65 7.56 -1.47
CA VAL A 112 -1.01 8.34 -0.28
C VAL A 112 -1.08 9.81 -0.63
N ARG A 113 -2.24 10.43 -0.40
CA ARG A 113 -2.41 11.89 -0.47
C ARG A 113 -2.15 12.50 0.90
N ARG A 114 -1.25 13.49 0.97
CA ARG A 114 -1.00 14.23 2.20
C ARG A 114 -2.22 15.04 2.65
N ALA A 115 -2.49 15.01 3.95
CA ALA A 115 -3.43 15.91 4.61
C ALA A 115 -2.75 17.26 4.91
N GLU A 116 -3.19 18.34 4.25
CA GLU A 116 -2.56 19.68 4.38
C GLU A 116 -2.80 20.34 5.75
N LEU A 117 -3.91 20.00 6.43
CA LEU A 117 -4.35 20.65 7.67
C LEU A 117 -4.19 19.75 8.92
N SER A 118 -3.52 18.61 8.80
CA SER A 118 -3.37 17.64 9.89
C SER A 118 -1.92 17.14 9.96
N PRO A 119 -1.03 17.85 10.67
CA PRO A 119 0.39 17.48 10.74
C PRO A 119 0.62 16.11 11.39
N HIS A 120 -0.26 15.68 12.30
CA HIS A 120 -0.20 14.37 12.97
C HIS A 120 -0.91 13.25 12.20
N ASP A 121 -1.25 13.47 10.93
CA ASP A 121 -1.91 12.46 10.08
C ASP A 121 -0.93 11.40 9.59
N ALA A 122 -1.38 10.14 9.46
CA ALA A 122 -0.52 9.07 8.95
C ALA A 122 -0.08 9.30 7.50
N SER A 123 -0.85 10.04 6.71
CA SER A 123 -0.42 10.39 5.36
C SER A 123 0.87 11.22 5.38
N ASN A 124 0.97 12.19 6.30
CA ASN A 124 2.17 13.00 6.45
C ASN A 124 3.34 12.19 7.01
N PHE A 125 3.07 11.32 7.99
CA PHE A 125 4.06 10.37 8.50
C PHE A 125 4.67 9.54 7.37
N LEU A 126 3.83 8.88 6.55
CA LEU A 126 4.27 8.00 5.47
C LEU A 126 5.03 8.76 4.38
N CYS A 127 4.48 9.87 3.90
CA CYS A 127 5.09 10.64 2.82
C CYS A 127 6.42 11.30 3.23
N ASN A 128 6.71 11.44 4.53
CA ASN A 128 7.98 11.98 5.04
C ASN A 128 9.07 10.91 5.23
N ARG A 129 8.73 9.62 5.10
CA ARG A 129 9.69 8.53 5.32
C ARG A 129 10.76 8.49 4.24
N LYS A 130 11.90 7.93 4.60
CA LYS A 130 13.03 7.70 3.70
C LYS A 130 13.30 6.21 3.56
N GLU A 131 14.07 5.87 2.54
CA GLU A 131 14.56 4.51 2.35
C GLU A 131 15.25 4.00 3.64
N GLY A 132 14.87 2.81 4.08
CA GLY A 132 15.37 2.17 5.29
C GLY A 132 14.55 2.44 6.55
N ASP A 133 13.64 3.43 6.54
CA ASP A 133 12.77 3.68 7.70
C ASP A 133 11.81 2.53 7.94
N GLU A 134 11.43 2.33 9.21
CA GLU A 134 10.52 1.28 9.64
C GLU A 134 9.08 1.80 9.78
N VAL A 135 8.11 0.99 9.35
CA VAL A 135 6.68 1.29 9.42
C VAL A 135 5.94 0.08 9.95
N ASP A 136 5.25 0.26 11.07
CA ASP A 136 4.41 -0.77 11.66
C ASP A 136 3.05 -0.83 11.00
N ILE A 137 2.70 -2.01 10.52
CA ILE A 137 1.45 -2.26 9.82
C ILE A 137 0.66 -3.41 10.43
N ILE A 138 -0.64 -3.39 10.15
CA ILE A 138 -1.56 -4.48 10.37
C ILE A 138 -2.30 -4.80 9.08
N VAL A 139 -2.56 -6.07 8.81
CA VAL A 139 -3.38 -6.50 7.67
C VAL A 139 -4.64 -7.17 8.22
N PRO A 140 -5.82 -6.54 8.07
CA PRO A 140 -7.07 -7.12 8.53
C PRO A 140 -7.47 -8.30 7.64
N GLY A 141 -7.98 -9.38 8.24
CA GLY A 141 -8.40 -10.57 7.49
C GLY A 141 -9.83 -10.51 6.93
N TYR A 142 -10.64 -9.51 7.32
CA TYR A 142 -11.97 -9.28 6.74
C TYR A 142 -11.93 -8.03 5.87
N THR A 143 -11.65 -8.22 4.60
CA THR A 143 -11.65 -7.14 3.60
C THR A 143 -12.32 -7.66 2.34
N TRP A 144 -12.70 -6.78 1.43
CA TRP A 144 -13.15 -7.18 0.11
C TRP A 144 -11.93 -7.60 -0.73
N TRP A 145 -12.12 -8.54 -1.64
CA TRP A 145 -11.10 -8.96 -2.61
C TRP A 145 -11.76 -9.26 -3.95
N LEU A 146 -10.98 -9.18 -5.02
CA LEU A 146 -11.42 -9.61 -6.34
C LEU A 146 -11.28 -11.13 -6.45
N ASP A 147 -12.39 -11.82 -6.70
CA ASP A 147 -12.35 -13.24 -7.04
C ASP A 147 -11.84 -13.40 -8.48
N SER A 148 -10.60 -13.85 -8.60
CA SER A 148 -9.94 -14.11 -9.90
C SER A 148 -10.66 -15.15 -10.76
N ALA A 149 -11.51 -16.00 -10.18
CA ALA A 149 -12.31 -16.99 -10.92
C ALA A 149 -13.64 -16.43 -11.44
N ALA A 150 -14.05 -15.23 -11.03
CA ALA A 150 -15.31 -14.64 -11.43
C ALA A 150 -15.27 -14.18 -12.90
N ARG A 151 -16.17 -14.72 -13.72
CA ARG A 151 -16.43 -14.27 -15.11
C ARG A 151 -17.46 -13.15 -15.13
N THR A 152 -17.16 -12.03 -14.46
CA THR A 152 -18.07 -10.89 -14.33
C THR A 152 -17.49 -9.64 -14.98
N HIS A 153 -18.37 -8.70 -15.35
CA HIS A 153 -17.94 -7.38 -15.79
C HIS A 153 -17.56 -6.54 -14.56
N ILE A 154 -16.31 -6.08 -14.50
CA ILE A 154 -15.82 -5.19 -13.45
C ILE A 154 -15.87 -3.75 -13.99
N ASN A 155 -16.59 -2.86 -13.29
CA ASN A 155 -16.54 -1.42 -13.55
C ASN A 155 -15.85 -0.73 -12.36
N VAL A 156 -14.78 0.02 -12.64
CA VAL A 156 -13.98 0.70 -11.63
C VAL A 156 -14.15 2.22 -11.81
N SER A 157 -14.82 2.86 -10.85
CA SER A 157 -14.88 4.32 -10.75
C SER A 157 -13.86 4.80 -9.72
N MET A 158 -12.88 5.60 -10.14
CA MET A 158 -11.89 6.20 -9.25
C MET A 158 -12.05 7.72 -9.24
N GLN A 159 -12.04 8.31 -8.06
CA GLN A 159 -11.98 9.76 -7.88
C GLN A 159 -10.72 10.12 -7.11
N GLY A 160 -9.86 10.92 -7.72
CA GLY A 160 -8.60 11.39 -7.14
C GLY A 160 -8.07 12.60 -7.91
N CYS A 161 -7.11 13.31 -7.32
CA CYS A 161 -6.45 14.43 -7.98
C CYS A 161 -5.37 13.91 -8.93
N LEU A 162 -5.76 13.56 -10.15
CA LEU A 162 -4.87 12.97 -11.13
C LEU A 162 -4.18 14.06 -11.96
N ASN A 163 -2.85 14.12 -11.89
CA ASN A 163 -2.08 14.59 -13.04
C ASN A 163 -1.97 13.42 -14.02
N CYS A 164 -2.40 13.62 -15.25
CA CYS A 164 -2.21 12.64 -16.30
C CYS A 164 -0.83 12.82 -16.94
N ARG A 165 -0.07 11.72 -17.03
CA ARG A 165 1.07 11.61 -17.92
C ARG A 165 0.87 10.44 -18.85
N THR A 166 1.57 10.44 -19.98
CA THR A 166 1.56 9.28 -20.87
C THR A 166 2.12 8.07 -20.10
N PRO A 167 1.38 6.94 -20.03
CA PRO A 167 1.88 5.74 -19.38
C PRO A 167 3.07 5.18 -20.16
N SER A 168 4.10 4.75 -19.44
CA SER A 168 5.17 3.93 -19.98
C SER A 168 4.62 2.59 -20.48
N ASP A 169 5.37 1.86 -21.30
CA ASP A 169 4.90 0.58 -21.86
C ASP A 169 4.52 -0.45 -20.77
N GLY A 170 5.13 -0.38 -19.58
CA GLY A 170 4.79 -1.23 -18.43
C GLY A 170 3.48 -0.84 -17.73
N GLU A 171 3.08 0.43 -17.79
CA GLU A 171 1.89 0.99 -17.11
C GLU A 171 0.62 0.88 -17.96
N ARG A 172 0.72 0.33 -19.17
CA ARG A 172 -0.43 0.08 -20.07
C ARG A 172 -1.21 -1.17 -19.71
N TYR A 173 -0.69 -1.99 -18.80
CA TYR A 173 -1.26 -3.26 -18.42
C TYR A 173 -1.69 -3.20 -16.95
N ILE A 174 -2.91 -3.66 -16.69
CA ILE A 174 -3.34 -4.01 -15.34
C ILE A 174 -2.87 -5.43 -15.11
N TYR A 175 -1.87 -5.60 -14.25
CA TYR A 175 -1.48 -6.91 -13.79
C TYR A 175 -2.49 -7.37 -12.75
N MET A 176 -2.91 -8.61 -12.84
CA MET A 176 -3.69 -9.30 -11.82
C MET A 176 -2.86 -10.54 -11.52
N GLY A 177 -2.44 -10.72 -10.27
CA GLY A 177 -1.63 -11.89 -9.88
C GLY A 177 -2.29 -13.18 -10.38
N THR A 178 -1.52 -14.03 -11.05
CA THR A 178 -1.99 -15.32 -11.59
C THR A 178 -2.12 -16.38 -10.50
#